data_AF-A0A2G9TL05-F1
#
_entry.id   AF-A0A2G9TL05-F1
#
_cell.length_a   1.000
_cell.length_b   1.000
_cell.length_c   1.000
_cell.angle_alpha   90.00
_cell.angle_beta   90.00
_cell.angle_gamma   90.00
#
_symmetry.space_group_name_H-M   'P 1'
#
loop_
_entity.id
_entity.type
_entity.pdbx_description
1 polymer ?
#
loop_
_entity_poly.entity_id
_entity_poly.type
_entity_poly.pdbx_seq_one_letter_code
_entity_poly.pdbx_strand_id
1 'polypeptide(L)'
;MTAAAKYLTPVLLELGGKNPVVIDSDSDIEEVAKRIIYSKTYNCGQICISSDYVLTTEQIKPKLIAALTKHYEKMAPFKENKAFVKSFDEAIGWGRDNEKPLGAYLFTENPDKVKRFLLETSSGGVTVNDVMSHVFVSTLPVGGVGNSGMGRINGKYGFDNFVHEKPILVRKGLGKEVVARL
;
A
#
# COMPACT_ATOMS: atom_id res chain seq x y z
N MET A 1 -12.63 12.27 23.37
CA MET A 1 -12.14 12.76 24.68
C MET A 1 -13.10 12.47 25.84
N THR A 2 -14.43 12.58 25.66
CA THR A 2 -15.45 12.27 26.69
C THR A 2 -15.29 10.92 27.40
N ALA A 3 -14.82 9.89 26.68
CA ALA A 3 -14.54 8.58 27.29
C ALA A 3 -13.34 8.60 28.25
N ALA A 4 -12.25 9.29 27.90
CA ALA A 4 -11.02 9.36 28.71
C ALA A 4 -11.21 10.20 29.99
N ALA A 5 -12.06 11.23 29.93
CA ALA A 5 -12.37 12.10 31.06
C ALA A 5 -12.98 11.34 32.26
N LYS A 6 -13.73 10.26 32.02
CA LYS A 6 -14.35 9.42 33.06
C LYS A 6 -13.34 8.78 34.01
N TYR A 7 -12.08 8.63 33.57
CA TYR A 7 -11.05 7.86 34.27
C TYR A 7 -9.75 8.64 34.45
N LEU A 8 -9.76 9.95 34.21
CA LEU A 8 -8.57 10.81 34.23
C LEU A 8 -7.42 10.25 33.37
N THR A 9 -7.77 9.55 32.29
CA THR A 9 -6.78 8.94 31.40
C THR A 9 -6.16 10.03 30.53
N PRO A 10 -4.83 10.21 30.53
CA PRO A 10 -4.17 11.15 29.63
C PRO A 10 -4.39 10.71 28.18
N VAL A 11 -4.55 11.67 27.28
CA VAL A 11 -4.75 11.43 25.85
C VAL A 11 -3.72 12.18 25.01
N LEU A 12 -3.28 11.54 23.93
CA LEU A 12 -2.55 12.15 22.82
C LEU A 12 -3.38 11.93 21.56
N LEU A 13 -3.71 13.01 20.85
CA LEU A 13 -4.65 13.00 19.72
C LEU A 13 -3.99 13.63 18.50
N GLU A 14 -3.46 12.81 17.60
CA GLU A 14 -3.06 13.23 16.25
C GLU A 14 -4.28 13.13 15.34
N LEU A 15 -4.80 14.28 14.89
CA LEU A 15 -6.00 14.39 14.07
C LEU A 15 -5.62 14.78 12.63
N GLY A 16 -6.57 15.32 11.86
CA GLY A 16 -6.32 15.86 10.53
C GLY A 16 -6.69 17.33 10.43
N GLY A 17 -6.66 17.87 9.22
CA GLY A 17 -7.05 19.24 8.92
C GLY A 17 -6.83 19.57 7.45
N LYS A 18 -7.13 20.82 7.06
CA LYS A 18 -6.81 21.34 5.73
C LYS A 18 -5.54 22.16 5.83
N ASN A 19 -4.43 21.66 5.31
CA ASN A 19 -3.13 22.30 5.43
C ASN A 19 -2.92 23.29 4.28
N PRO A 20 -2.91 24.62 4.53
CA PRO A 20 -2.62 25.61 3.50
C PRO A 20 -1.14 25.60 3.11
N VAL A 21 -0.88 25.87 1.84
CA VAL A 21 0.45 26.28 1.36
C VAL A 21 0.36 27.73 0.91
N VAL A 22 1.00 28.63 1.63
CA VAL A 22 1.07 30.06 1.29
C VAL A 22 2.35 30.29 0.48
N ILE A 23 2.22 30.92 -0.69
CA ILE A 23 3.34 31.19 -1.61
C ILE A 23 3.42 32.69 -1.85
N ASP A 24 4.57 33.28 -1.56
CA ASP A 24 4.84 34.70 -1.79
C ASP A 24 5.54 34.92 -3.15
N SER A 25 5.58 36.17 -3.58
CA SER A 25 6.05 36.63 -4.88
C SER A 25 7.55 36.45 -5.15
N ASP A 26 8.36 36.30 -4.10
CA ASP A 26 9.80 36.10 -4.16
C ASP A 26 10.21 34.61 -4.09
N SER A 27 9.24 33.70 -3.97
CA SER A 27 9.48 32.26 -3.85
C SER A 27 9.93 31.62 -5.17
N ASP A 28 10.82 30.63 -5.08
CA ASP A 28 11.18 29.78 -6.23
C ASP A 28 10.03 28.84 -6.61
N ILE A 29 9.26 29.25 -7.62
CA ILE A 29 8.06 28.56 -8.07
C ILE A 29 8.32 27.13 -8.57
N GLU A 30 9.50 26.86 -9.14
CA GLU A 30 9.81 25.52 -9.65
C GLU A 30 10.06 24.53 -8.51
N GLU A 31 10.84 24.93 -7.50
CA GLU A 31 11.09 24.08 -6.33
C GLU A 31 9.83 23.93 -5.46
N VAL A 32 9.06 25.00 -5.29
CA VAL A 32 7.77 24.96 -4.59
C VAL A 32 6.81 23.98 -5.28
N ALA A 33 6.65 24.08 -6.60
CA ALA A 33 5.76 23.18 -7.35
C ALA A 33 6.19 21.71 -7.23
N LYS A 34 7.49 21.41 -7.36
CA LYS A 34 8.03 20.05 -7.19
C LYS A 34 7.67 19.47 -5.82
N ARG A 35 7.83 20.24 -4.74
CA ARG A 35 7.54 19.80 -3.36
C ARG A 35 6.04 19.61 -3.12
N ILE A 36 5.20 20.52 -3.64
CA ILE A 36 3.74 20.41 -3.54
C ILE A 36 3.27 19.14 -4.27
N ILE A 37 3.74 18.90 -5.50
CA ILE A 37 3.36 17.69 -6.24
C ILE A 37 3.79 16.44 -5.48
N TYR A 38 5.00 16.38 -4.94
CA TYR A 38 5.43 15.25 -4.12
C TYR A 38 4.48 15.04 -2.92
N SER A 39 4.23 16.08 -2.11
CA SER A 39 3.35 15.98 -0.94
C SER A 39 1.92 15.57 -1.30
N LYS A 40 1.42 16.01 -2.46
CA LYS A 40 0.04 15.74 -2.89
C LYS A 40 -0.13 14.37 -3.53
N THR A 41 0.90 13.87 -4.21
CA THR A 41 0.84 12.59 -4.93
C THR A 41 1.31 11.42 -4.08
N TYR A 42 2.12 11.65 -3.04
CA TYR A 42 2.51 10.62 -2.10
C TYR A 42 1.26 10.01 -1.43
N ASN A 43 1.18 8.68 -1.42
CA ASN A 43 0.01 7.92 -0.96
C ASN A 43 -1.33 8.42 -1.55
N CYS A 44 -1.33 8.89 -2.80
CA CYS A 44 -2.49 9.50 -3.46
C CYS A 44 -3.12 10.65 -2.65
N GLY A 45 -2.31 11.39 -1.87
CA GLY A 45 -2.75 12.52 -1.05
C GLY A 45 -3.39 12.12 0.28
N GLN A 46 -3.48 10.83 0.60
CA GLN A 46 -4.05 10.33 1.85
C GLN A 46 -3.02 10.39 3.00
N ILE A 47 -2.64 11.61 3.37
CA ILE A 47 -1.71 11.92 4.46
C ILE A 47 -2.30 13.08 5.27
N CYS A 48 -2.34 12.96 6.61
CA CYS A 48 -2.92 13.98 7.51
C CYS A 48 -2.32 15.38 7.33
N ILE A 49 -1.03 15.46 6.98
CA ILE A 49 -0.27 16.69 6.74
C ILE A 49 -0.05 17.00 5.25
N SER A 50 -0.78 16.35 4.33
CA SER A 50 -0.65 16.65 2.90
C SER A 50 -1.04 18.11 2.60
N SER A 51 -0.36 18.74 1.64
CA SER A 51 -0.76 20.05 1.10
C SER A 51 -2.20 19.98 0.57
N ASP A 52 -3.13 20.66 1.23
CA ASP A 52 -4.55 20.57 0.88
C ASP A 52 -4.90 21.58 -0.23
N TYR A 53 -4.61 22.86 0.02
CA TYR A 53 -4.89 23.97 -0.89
C TYR A 53 -3.76 25.00 -0.88
N VAL A 54 -3.70 25.81 -1.93
CA VAL A 54 -2.68 26.85 -2.10
C VAL A 54 -3.32 28.23 -2.01
N LEU A 55 -2.63 29.16 -1.33
CA LEU A 55 -2.92 30.58 -1.33
C LEU A 55 -1.72 31.33 -1.93
N THR A 56 -1.97 32.12 -2.97
CA THR A 56 -0.94 32.91 -3.68
C THR A 56 -1.59 34.14 -4.31
N THR A 57 -0.77 35.10 -4.75
CA THR A 57 -1.25 36.28 -5.48
C THR A 57 -1.69 35.93 -6.91
N GLU A 58 -2.61 36.71 -7.50
CA GLU A 58 -3.11 36.52 -8.87
C GLU A 58 -1.98 36.61 -9.92
N GLN A 59 -0.93 37.38 -9.63
CA GLN A 59 0.25 37.53 -10.48
C GLN A 59 1.07 36.24 -10.57
N ILE A 60 1.16 35.46 -9.47
CA ILE A 60 1.98 34.25 -9.39
C ILE A 60 1.20 33.00 -9.84
N LYS A 61 -0.12 32.98 -9.62
CA LYS A 61 -1.03 31.89 -9.97
C LYS A 61 -0.78 31.24 -11.34
N PRO A 62 -0.67 31.96 -12.48
CA PRO A 62 -0.46 31.31 -13.77
C PRO A 62 0.91 30.60 -13.87
N LYS A 63 1.97 31.18 -13.30
CA LYS A 63 3.31 30.57 -13.26
C LYS A 63 3.30 29.30 -12.43
N LEU A 64 2.62 29.34 -11.28
CA LEU A 64 2.49 28.21 -10.38
C LEU A 64 1.72 27.05 -11.01
N ILE A 65 0.59 27.31 -11.65
CA ILE A 65 -0.21 26.27 -12.33
C ILE A 65 0.63 25.57 -13.39
N ALA A 66 1.36 26.32 -14.22
CA ALA A 66 2.22 25.75 -15.25
C ALA A 66 3.32 24.85 -14.64
N ALA A 67 3.97 25.29 -13.56
CA ALA A 67 4.99 24.51 -12.87
C ALA A 67 4.41 23.24 -12.22
N LEU A 68 3.25 23.32 -11.55
CA LEU A 68 2.58 22.17 -10.95
C LEU A 68 2.22 21.11 -12.01
N THR A 69 1.61 21.51 -13.13
CA THR A 69 1.28 20.59 -14.23
C THR A 69 2.52 19.88 -14.77
N LYS A 70 3.59 20.65 -15.05
CA LYS A 70 4.87 20.12 -15.53
C LYS A 70 5.45 19.06 -14.58
N HIS A 71 5.44 19.30 -13.27
CA HIS A 71 5.96 18.33 -12.29
C HIS A 71 5.02 17.15 -12.08
N TYR A 72 3.70 17.36 -12.11
CA TYR A 72 2.73 16.28 -12.07
C TYR A 72 2.89 15.32 -13.25
N GLU A 73 3.02 15.85 -14.47
CA GLU A 73 3.25 15.03 -15.67
C GLU A 73 4.57 14.27 -15.61
N LYS A 74 5.62 14.81 -14.96
CA LYS A 74 6.88 14.08 -14.70
C LYS A 74 6.72 12.92 -13.72
N MET A 75 5.82 13.05 -12.76
CA MET A 75 5.52 11.99 -11.77
C MET A 75 4.41 11.05 -12.22
N ALA A 76 3.69 11.36 -13.31
CA ALA A 76 2.62 10.54 -13.83
C ALA A 76 3.14 9.10 -14.04
N PRO A 77 2.57 8.09 -13.34
CA PRO A 77 3.11 6.74 -13.27
C PRO A 77 3.06 5.99 -14.61
N PHE A 78 2.40 6.58 -15.62
CA PHE A 78 2.22 6.03 -16.95
C PHE A 78 3.05 6.74 -18.03
N LYS A 79 3.99 7.62 -17.66
CA LYS A 79 5.05 8.01 -18.62
C LYS A 79 5.72 6.74 -19.11
N GLU A 80 5.98 6.69 -20.41
CA GLU A 80 6.55 5.60 -21.20
C GLU A 80 7.73 4.93 -20.49
N ASN A 81 7.43 4.12 -19.47
CA ASN A 81 8.34 3.15 -18.92
C ASN A 81 8.39 2.07 -19.98
N LYS A 82 9.60 1.58 -20.26
CA LYS A 82 9.95 0.58 -21.27
C LYS A 82 9.27 -0.80 -21.06
N ALA A 83 7.97 -0.86 -20.80
CA ALA A 83 7.22 -2.03 -20.35
C ALA A 83 6.06 -2.40 -21.29
N PHE A 84 6.02 -1.84 -22.51
CA PHE A 84 5.22 -2.45 -23.57
C PHE A 84 5.97 -3.68 -24.08
N VAL A 85 5.62 -4.83 -23.52
CA VAL A 85 6.07 -6.14 -23.98
C VAL A 85 5.31 -6.53 -25.24
N LYS A 86 5.96 -7.24 -26.17
CA LYS A 86 5.40 -7.61 -27.48
C LYS A 86 4.45 -8.80 -27.41
N SER A 87 4.45 -9.53 -26.30
CA SER A 87 3.63 -10.73 -26.12
C SER A 87 3.32 -11.03 -24.66
N PHE A 88 2.35 -11.93 -24.43
CA PHE A 88 2.04 -12.44 -23.10
C PHE A 88 3.19 -13.28 -22.50
N ASP A 89 3.93 -14.01 -23.34
CA ASP A 89 5.09 -14.78 -22.90
C ASP A 89 6.21 -13.87 -22.39
N GLU A 90 6.42 -12.74 -23.06
CA GLU A 90 7.36 -11.71 -22.60
C GLU A 90 6.87 -11.04 -21.30
N ALA A 91 5.56 -10.83 -21.13
CA ALA A 91 4.99 -10.31 -19.89
C ALA A 91 5.25 -11.23 -18.68
N ILE A 92 4.99 -12.53 -18.84
CA ILE A 92 5.28 -13.53 -17.79
C ILE A 92 6.78 -13.66 -17.57
N GLY A 93 7.59 -13.63 -18.64
CA GLY A 93 9.05 -13.63 -18.57
C GLY A 93 9.60 -12.49 -17.71
N TRP A 94 9.12 -11.27 -17.95
CA TRP A 94 9.49 -10.11 -17.16
C TRP A 94 9.16 -10.30 -15.67
N GLY A 95 7.99 -10.84 -15.34
CA GLY A 95 7.62 -11.14 -13.94
C GLY A 95 8.55 -12.15 -13.24
N ARG A 96 9.25 -13.01 -13.99
CA ARG A 96 10.24 -13.95 -13.45
C ARG A 96 11.63 -13.33 -13.29
N ASP A 97 12.00 -12.44 -14.19
CA ASP A 97 13.35 -11.85 -14.24
C ASP A 97 13.52 -10.65 -13.30
N ASN A 98 12.43 -10.17 -12.70
CA ASN A 98 12.42 -9.04 -11.77
C ASN A 98 12.09 -9.48 -10.34
N GLU A 99 12.32 -8.58 -9.40
CA GLU A 99 11.99 -8.80 -8.01
C GLU A 99 10.49 -9.06 -7.80
N LYS A 100 10.20 -10.01 -6.91
CA LYS A 100 8.83 -10.49 -6.67
C LYS A 100 7.98 -9.37 -6.06
N PRO A 101 6.88 -8.95 -6.72
CA PRO A 101 6.05 -7.84 -6.24
C PRO A 101 5.08 -8.30 -5.14
N LEU A 102 4.54 -7.33 -4.40
CA LEU A 102 3.53 -7.60 -3.37
C LEU A 102 2.18 -8.00 -3.96
N GLY A 103 1.78 -7.39 -5.08
CA GLY A 103 0.55 -7.69 -5.80
C GLY A 103 0.81 -7.78 -7.30
N ALA A 104 0.14 -8.72 -7.96
CA ALA A 104 0.17 -8.86 -9.41
C ALA A 104 -1.26 -9.01 -9.97
N TYR A 105 -1.52 -8.45 -11.14
CA TYR A 105 -2.87 -8.33 -11.69
C TYR A 105 -2.91 -8.75 -13.15
N LEU A 106 -3.89 -9.59 -13.51
CA LEU A 106 -4.09 -10.03 -14.89
C LEU A 106 -5.52 -9.74 -15.33
N PHE A 107 -5.67 -9.06 -16.47
CA PHE A 107 -6.96 -8.92 -17.16
C PHE A 107 -6.99 -9.81 -18.40
N THR A 108 -7.87 -10.81 -18.43
CA THR A 108 -8.09 -11.68 -19.59
C THR A 108 -9.39 -12.48 -19.47
N GLU A 109 -9.96 -12.85 -20.62
CA GLU A 109 -11.07 -13.81 -20.70
C GLU A 109 -10.55 -15.25 -20.97
N ASN A 110 -9.25 -15.44 -21.20
CA ASN A 110 -8.67 -16.73 -21.52
C ASN A 110 -8.24 -17.49 -20.24
N PRO A 111 -8.88 -18.61 -19.89
CA PRO A 111 -8.58 -19.35 -18.66
C PRO A 111 -7.18 -19.98 -18.66
N ASP A 112 -6.63 -20.36 -19.82
CA ASP A 112 -5.27 -20.89 -19.91
C ASP A 112 -4.25 -19.81 -19.57
N LYS A 113 -4.47 -18.56 -19.98
CA LYS A 113 -3.60 -17.44 -19.60
C LYS A 113 -3.66 -17.15 -18.10
N VAL A 114 -4.84 -17.27 -17.48
CA VAL A 114 -4.98 -17.16 -16.02
C VAL A 114 -4.16 -18.23 -15.32
N LYS A 115 -4.32 -19.50 -15.73
CA LYS A 115 -3.56 -20.61 -15.16
C LYS A 115 -2.06 -20.41 -15.30
N ARG A 116 -1.60 -20.01 -16.48
CA ARG A 116 -0.18 -19.72 -16.74
C ARG A 116 0.35 -18.60 -15.83
N PHE A 117 -0.37 -17.49 -15.72
CA PHE A 117 0.05 -16.38 -14.86
C PHE A 117 0.18 -16.79 -13.39
N LEU A 118 -0.80 -17.52 -12.86
CA LEU A 118 -0.79 -17.98 -11.46
C LEU A 118 0.32 -19.00 -11.16
N LEU A 119 0.71 -19.82 -12.14
CA LEU A 119 1.70 -20.90 -11.95
C LEU A 119 3.13 -20.51 -12.34
N GLU A 120 3.29 -19.59 -13.29
CA GLU A 120 4.59 -19.21 -13.84
C GLU A 120 5.15 -17.93 -13.21
N THR A 121 4.39 -17.22 -12.38
CA THR A 121 4.84 -16.00 -11.66
C THR A 121 4.79 -16.18 -10.14
N SER A 122 5.46 -15.30 -9.41
CA SER A 122 5.48 -15.32 -7.94
C SER A 122 5.31 -13.89 -7.40
N SER A 123 4.24 -13.68 -6.62
CA SER A 123 3.92 -12.43 -5.94
C SER A 123 3.32 -12.70 -4.57
N GLY A 124 3.16 -11.67 -3.75
CA GLY A 124 2.48 -11.78 -2.46
C GLY A 124 0.99 -12.18 -2.60
N GLY A 125 0.28 -11.50 -3.50
CA GLY A 125 -1.10 -11.80 -3.86
C GLY A 125 -1.39 -11.57 -5.35
N VAL A 126 -2.51 -12.13 -5.82
CA VAL A 126 -3.00 -11.97 -7.20
C VAL A 126 -4.49 -11.65 -7.20
N THR A 127 -4.89 -10.72 -8.07
CA THR A 127 -6.28 -10.55 -8.50
C THR A 127 -6.38 -10.71 -10.02
N VAL A 128 -7.40 -11.42 -10.49
CA VAL A 128 -7.72 -11.56 -11.92
C VAL A 128 -8.96 -10.72 -12.23
N ASN A 129 -8.91 -9.96 -13.32
CA ASN A 129 -9.97 -9.07 -13.80
C ASN A 129 -10.41 -7.98 -12.81
N ASP A 130 -9.55 -7.63 -11.85
CA ASP A 130 -9.69 -6.50 -10.94
C ASP A 130 -8.31 -6.20 -10.30
N VAL A 131 -8.18 -5.10 -9.55
CA VAL A 131 -6.95 -4.69 -8.88
C VAL A 131 -7.17 -4.50 -7.39
N MET A 132 -6.15 -4.85 -6.59
CA MET A 132 -6.12 -4.76 -5.12
C MET A 132 -7.21 -5.50 -4.34
N SER A 133 -8.35 -5.90 -4.92
CA SER A 133 -9.51 -6.37 -4.17
C SER A 133 -9.25 -7.55 -3.24
N HIS A 134 -8.26 -8.41 -3.54
CA HIS A 134 -7.86 -9.50 -2.66
C HIS A 134 -7.44 -9.03 -1.25
N VAL A 135 -6.92 -7.80 -1.10
CA VAL A 135 -6.49 -7.27 0.21
C VAL A 135 -7.67 -6.90 1.12
N PHE A 136 -8.85 -6.70 0.55
CA PHE A 136 -10.06 -6.34 1.30
C PHE A 136 -10.92 -7.56 1.66
N VAL A 137 -10.53 -8.76 1.20
CA VAL A 137 -11.21 -10.01 1.54
C VAL A 137 -10.63 -10.54 2.86
N SER A 138 -11.39 -10.46 3.95
CA SER A 138 -10.93 -10.80 5.31
C SER A 138 -10.48 -12.26 5.49
N THR A 139 -10.92 -13.16 4.61
CA THR A 139 -10.53 -14.58 4.60
C THR A 139 -9.26 -14.87 3.78
N LEU A 140 -8.71 -13.87 3.08
CA LEU A 140 -7.44 -13.99 2.36
C LEU A 140 -6.30 -13.36 3.16
N PRO A 141 -5.13 -14.04 3.26
CA PRO A 141 -3.95 -13.45 3.85
C PRO A 141 -3.38 -12.35 2.92
N VAL A 142 -2.82 -11.30 3.51
CA VAL A 142 -2.07 -10.27 2.78
C VAL A 142 -0.63 -10.30 3.25
N GLY A 143 0.31 -10.60 2.36
CA GLY A 143 1.71 -10.78 2.71
C GLY A 143 2.61 -10.79 1.49
N GLY A 144 3.89 -10.51 1.68
CA GLY A 144 4.89 -10.50 0.60
C GLY A 144 5.62 -11.84 0.44
N VAL A 145 6.43 -11.91 -0.61
CA VAL A 145 7.40 -12.99 -0.84
C VAL A 145 8.70 -12.40 -1.41
N GLY A 146 9.85 -12.79 -0.87
CA GLY A 146 11.14 -12.24 -1.28
C GLY A 146 11.26 -10.76 -0.92
N ASN A 147 11.66 -9.91 -1.86
CA ASN A 147 11.87 -8.49 -1.61
C ASN A 147 10.57 -7.70 -1.34
N SER A 148 9.40 -8.25 -1.66
CA SER A 148 8.11 -7.65 -1.26
C SER A 148 7.72 -7.91 0.19
N GLY A 149 8.48 -8.74 0.92
CA GLY A 149 8.31 -8.98 2.35
C GLY A 149 8.16 -10.46 2.72
N MET A 150 7.88 -10.70 4.01
CA MET A 150 7.62 -12.02 4.57
C MET A 150 6.54 -11.94 5.65
N GLY A 151 5.86 -13.07 5.90
CA GLY A 151 4.72 -13.11 6.80
C GLY A 151 3.43 -12.61 6.15
N ARG A 152 2.34 -12.60 6.91
CA ARG A 152 1.00 -12.29 6.42
C ARG A 152 0.16 -11.62 7.51
N ILE A 153 -0.68 -10.69 7.11
CA ILE A 153 -1.67 -10.04 7.95
C ILE A 153 -3.07 -10.38 7.45
N ASN A 154 -4.06 -9.72 8.04
CA ASN A 154 -5.49 -9.82 7.78
C ASN A 154 -6.15 -11.05 8.42
N GLY A 155 -7.33 -10.84 9.00
CA GLY A 155 -8.15 -11.88 9.63
C GLY A 155 -7.37 -12.80 10.60
N LYS A 156 -7.64 -14.11 10.51
CA LYS A 156 -6.97 -15.15 11.30
C LYS A 156 -5.45 -15.15 11.11
N TYR A 157 -4.97 -14.89 9.89
CA TYR A 157 -3.54 -14.94 9.59
C TYR A 157 -2.75 -13.85 10.30
N GLY A 158 -3.36 -12.66 10.44
CA GLY A 158 -2.82 -11.60 11.30
C GLY A 158 -2.73 -12.05 12.75
N PHE A 159 -3.80 -12.63 13.31
CA PHE A 159 -3.80 -13.17 14.67
C PHE A 159 -2.72 -14.25 14.86
N ASP A 160 -2.67 -15.24 13.98
CA ASP A 160 -1.68 -16.33 14.00
C ASP A 160 -0.25 -15.79 13.99
N ASN A 161 0.01 -14.71 13.25
CA ASN A 161 1.31 -14.07 13.19
C ASN A 161 1.73 -13.35 14.49
N PHE A 162 0.79 -13.04 15.39
CA PHE A 162 1.05 -12.37 16.67
C PHE A 162 0.93 -13.29 17.89
N VAL A 163 0.63 -14.58 17.71
CA VAL A 163 0.53 -15.55 18.79
C VAL A 163 1.64 -16.60 18.71
N HIS A 164 1.97 -17.18 19.85
CA HIS A 164 2.86 -18.33 19.91
C HIS A 164 2.04 -19.63 19.98
N GLU A 165 2.03 -20.41 18.91
CA GLU A 165 1.45 -21.75 18.89
C GLU A 165 2.34 -22.71 19.71
N LYS A 166 2.10 -22.77 21.03
CA LYS A 166 2.89 -23.59 21.95
C LYS A 166 2.53 -25.07 21.80
N PRO A 167 3.42 -25.94 21.26
CA PRO A 167 3.14 -27.36 21.19
C PRO A 167 3.21 -27.98 22.59
N ILE A 168 2.17 -28.72 22.98
CA ILE A 168 2.12 -29.46 24.24
C ILE A 168 1.76 -30.92 23.94
N LEU A 169 2.70 -31.83 24.23
CA LEU A 169 2.48 -33.28 24.14
C LEU A 169 2.47 -33.88 25.54
N VAL A 170 1.33 -34.42 25.96
CA VAL A 170 1.20 -35.12 27.24
C VAL A 170 1.00 -36.61 27.00
N ARG A 171 1.94 -37.44 27.47
CA ARG A 171 1.97 -38.89 27.18
C ARG A 171 1.14 -39.70 28.17
N LYS A 172 0.65 -40.86 27.71
CA LYS A 172 -0.13 -41.83 28.48
C LYS A 172 0.58 -42.20 29.79
N GLY A 173 -0.17 -42.31 30.89
CA GLY A 173 0.36 -42.35 32.27
C GLY A 173 -0.01 -41.05 32.97
N LEU A 174 1.00 -40.27 33.38
CA LEU A 174 0.85 -38.92 33.96
C LEU A 174 -0.08 -38.00 33.17
N GLY A 175 -0.16 -38.16 31.85
CA GLY A 175 -1.02 -37.31 31.03
C GLY A 175 -2.51 -37.44 31.28
N LYS A 176 -2.98 -38.60 31.77
CA LYS A 176 -4.38 -38.73 32.21
C LYS A 176 -4.65 -37.87 33.44
N GLU A 177 -3.72 -37.83 34.37
CA GLU A 177 -3.84 -37.05 35.61
C GLU A 177 -3.70 -35.55 35.35
N VAL A 178 -2.81 -35.13 34.44
CA VAL A 178 -2.63 -33.72 34.07
C VAL A 178 -3.84 -33.17 33.32
N VAL A 179 -4.38 -33.89 32.33
CA VAL A 179 -5.60 -33.45 31.60
C VAL A 179 -6.81 -33.39 32.52
N ALA A 180 -6.92 -34.26 33.52
CA ALA A 180 -8.01 -34.23 34.49
C ALA A 180 -7.94 -33.05 35.48
N ARG A 181 -6.83 -32.29 35.52
CA ARG A 181 -6.58 -31.19 36.47
C ARG A 181 -6.40 -29.82 35.80
N LEU A 182 -6.41 -29.75 34.48
CA LEU A 182 -6.47 -28.51 33.70
C LEU A 182 -7.93 -28.18 33.41
#